data_AF-A0A7S4FQ13-F1
#
_entry.id   AF-A0A7S4FQ13-F1
#
_cell.length_a   1.000
_cell.length_b   1.000
_cell.length_c   1.000
_cell.angle_alpha   90.00
_cell.angle_beta   90.00
_cell.angle_gamma   90.00
#
_symmetry.space_group_name_H-M   'P 1'
#
loop_
_entity.id
_entity.type
_entity.pdbx_description
1 polymer ?
#
loop_
_entity_poly.entity_id
_entity_poly.type
_entity_poly.pdbx_seq_one_letter_code
_entity_poly.pdbx_strand_id
1 'polypeptide(L)'
;AITAWAYASLGVRHERMLAALVKRAMQDGFLLTFSSQAVANMAWAFATFGIKDDELLAALAERTMHQGFLSTFNAQAVANLAWAYARCGVVHEALMAALAERTLQVGFLSTFNAQAIS
;
A
#
# COMPACT_ATOMS: atom_id res chain seq x y z
N ALA A 1 0.30 -10.63 0.48
CA ALA A 1 -0.32 -9.49 1.19
C ALA A 1 -0.95 -9.88 2.53
N ILE A 2 -1.98 -10.74 2.57
CA ILE A 2 -2.68 -11.12 3.82
C ILE A 2 -1.72 -11.70 4.87
N THR A 3 -0.76 -12.53 4.47
CA THR A 3 0.25 -13.08 5.38
C THR A 3 1.13 -12.01 6.03
N ALA A 4 1.62 -11.03 5.25
CA ALA A 4 2.39 -9.92 5.82
C ALA A 4 1.55 -9.08 6.79
N TRP A 5 0.31 -8.78 6.38
CA TRP A 5 -0.65 -8.04 7.20
C TRP A 5 -0.98 -8.74 8.53
N ALA A 6 -1.21 -10.06 8.50
CA ALA A 6 -1.54 -10.83 9.71
C ALA A 6 -0.39 -10.81 10.72
N TYR A 7 0.85 -10.98 10.26
CA TYR A 7 2.02 -10.91 11.13
C TYR A 7 2.24 -9.51 11.68
N ALA A 8 2.05 -8.47 10.86
CA ALA A 8 2.12 -7.08 11.29
C ALA A 8 1.05 -6.77 12.36
N SER A 9 -0.17 -7.27 12.17
CA SER A 9 -1.27 -7.09 13.12
C SER A 9 -1.03 -7.82 14.45
N LEU A 10 -0.27 -8.92 14.43
CA LEU A 10 0.15 -9.65 15.63
C LEU A 10 1.44 -9.12 16.25
N GLY A 11 2.09 -8.11 15.65
CA GLY A 11 3.39 -7.60 16.08
C GLY A 11 4.55 -8.60 15.94
N VAL A 12 4.36 -9.69 15.18
CA VAL A 12 5.36 -10.75 15.02
C VAL A 12 6.23 -10.45 13.80
N ARG A 13 7.46 -9.99 14.03
CA ARG A 13 8.44 -9.76 12.95
C ARG A 13 9.18 -11.05 12.61
N HIS A 14 8.98 -11.57 11.40
CA HIS A 14 9.72 -12.71 10.89
C HIS A 14 10.49 -12.34 9.61
N GLU A 15 11.74 -11.93 9.75
CA GLU A 15 12.52 -11.29 8.66
C GLU A 15 12.67 -12.18 7.43
N ARG A 16 12.95 -13.47 7.60
CA ARG A 16 13.09 -14.41 6.48
C ARG A 16 11.79 -14.56 5.68
N MET A 17 10.64 -14.43 6.35
CA MET A 17 9.33 -14.49 5.69
C MET A 17 9.08 -13.20 4.91
N LEU A 18 9.35 -12.05 5.53
CA LEU A 18 9.20 -10.75 4.90
C LEU A 18 10.09 -10.62 3.66
N ALA A 19 11.36 -11.00 3.77
CA ALA A 19 12.28 -11.02 2.64
C ALA A 19 11.82 -11.96 1.51
N ALA A 20 11.27 -13.13 1.84
CA ALA A 20 10.70 -14.04 0.84
C ALA A 20 9.46 -13.46 0.14
N LEU A 21 8.64 -12.70 0.87
CA LEU A 21 7.48 -12.01 0.32
C LEU A 21 7.88 -10.85 -0.60
N VAL A 22 8.89 -10.05 -0.23
CA VAL A 22 9.46 -9.03 -1.13
C VAL A 22 9.99 -9.70 -2.39
N LYS A 23 10.84 -10.71 -2.25
CA LYS A 23 11.41 -11.42 -3.39
C LYS A 23 10.33 -11.97 -4.32
N ARG A 24 9.22 -12.50 -3.79
CA ARG A 24 8.10 -12.97 -4.60
C ARG A 24 7.32 -11.82 -5.24
N ALA A 25 7.10 -10.72 -4.52
CA ALA A 25 6.44 -9.53 -5.06
C ALA A 25 7.24 -8.94 -6.24
N MET A 26 8.56 -8.89 -6.12
CA MET A 26 9.46 -8.34 -7.14
C MET A 26 9.69 -9.27 -8.35
N GLN A 27 9.00 -10.42 -8.44
CA GLN A 27 9.05 -11.23 -9.66
C GLN A 27 8.24 -10.58 -10.78
N ASP A 28 8.79 -10.60 -11.99
CA ASP A 28 8.21 -9.98 -13.17
C ASP A 28 6.71 -10.26 -13.31
N GLY A 29 5.94 -9.17 -13.36
CA GLY A 29 4.50 -9.19 -13.55
C GLY A 29 3.68 -9.69 -12.35
N PHE A 30 4.29 -10.15 -11.25
CA PHE A 30 3.53 -10.69 -10.13
C PHE A 30 2.70 -9.60 -9.41
N LEU A 31 3.24 -8.39 -9.26
CA LEU A 31 2.49 -7.24 -8.72
C LEU A 31 1.27 -6.85 -9.57
N LEU A 32 1.26 -7.14 -10.87
CA LEU A 32 0.10 -6.88 -11.73
C LEU A 32 -1.10 -7.77 -11.35
N THR A 33 -0.86 -8.89 -10.65
CA THR A 33 -1.93 -9.77 -10.14
C THR A 33 -2.54 -9.28 -8.83
N PHE A 34 -1.93 -8.27 -8.18
CA PHE A 34 -2.43 -7.78 -6.90
C PHE A 34 -3.72 -6.99 -7.08
N SER A 35 -4.65 -7.21 -6.15
CA SER A 35 -5.79 -6.31 -5.93
C SER A 35 -5.34 -5.04 -5.21
N SER A 36 -6.17 -3.98 -5.26
CA SER A 36 -5.92 -2.72 -4.55
C SER A 36 -5.69 -2.94 -3.05
N GLN A 37 -6.51 -3.79 -2.43
CA GLN A 37 -6.36 -4.18 -1.03
C GLN A 37 -5.04 -4.92 -0.78
N ALA A 38 -4.59 -5.77 -1.70
CA ALA A 38 -3.33 -6.48 -1.54
C ALA A 38 -2.12 -5.52 -1.56
N VAL A 39 -2.15 -4.52 -2.44
CA VAL A 39 -1.15 -3.44 -2.49
C VAL A 39 -1.14 -2.65 -1.19
N ALA A 40 -2.30 -2.14 -0.77
CA ALA A 40 -2.43 -1.34 0.45
C ALA A 40 -2.02 -2.12 1.71
N ASN A 41 -2.44 -3.37 1.83
CA ASN A 41 -2.08 -4.22 2.98
C ASN A 41 -0.58 -4.54 3.03
N MET A 42 0.05 -4.72 1.86
CA MET A 42 1.50 -4.97 1.82
C MET A 42 2.27 -3.71 2.22
N ALA A 43 1.94 -2.54 1.66
CA ALA A 43 2.55 -1.28 2.06
C ALA A 43 2.39 -1.02 3.57
N TRP A 44 1.16 -1.17 4.07
CA TRP A 44 0.85 -1.00 5.49
C TRP A 44 1.64 -1.94 6.39
N ALA A 45 1.73 -3.24 6.06
CA ALA A 45 2.44 -4.22 6.89
C ALA A 45 3.93 -3.88 7.03
N PHE A 46 4.58 -3.47 5.93
CA PHE A 46 5.99 -3.09 5.94
C PHE A 46 6.22 -1.80 6.73
N ALA A 47 5.35 -0.80 6.55
CA ALA A 47 5.38 0.43 7.33
C ALA A 47 5.16 0.19 8.83
N THR A 48 4.24 -0.70 9.20
CA THR A 48 3.99 -1.10 10.60
C THR A 48 5.22 -1.72 11.26
N PHE A 49 5.98 -2.52 10.52
CA PHE A 49 7.25 -3.08 11.00
C PHE A 49 8.42 -2.08 10.97
N GLY A 50 8.21 -0.85 10.50
CA GLY A 50 9.27 0.14 10.31
C GLY A 50 10.27 -0.26 9.23
N ILE A 51 9.85 -1.11 8.28
CA ILE A 51 10.71 -1.57 7.19
C ILE A 51 10.52 -0.63 6.00
N LYS A 52 11.53 0.19 5.77
CA LYS A 52 11.67 0.99 4.56
C LYS A 52 12.40 0.16 3.50
N ASP A 53 11.63 -0.47 2.62
CA ASP A 53 12.14 -1.16 1.43
C ASP A 53 11.82 -0.27 0.22
N ASP A 54 12.81 0.52 -0.21
CA ASP A 54 12.63 1.54 -1.25
C ASP A 54 12.25 0.91 -2.60
N GLU A 55 12.77 -0.28 -2.90
CA GLU A 55 12.49 -1.00 -4.15
C GLU A 55 11.04 -1.49 -4.17
N LEU A 56 10.58 -2.11 -3.07
CA LEU A 56 9.18 -2.51 -2.92
C LEU A 56 8.25 -1.30 -2.99
N LEU A 57 8.57 -0.21 -2.29
CA LEU A 57 7.73 0.99 -2.29
C LEU A 57 7.69 1.65 -3.68
N ALA A 58 8.78 1.65 -4.45
CA ALA A 58 8.74 2.11 -5.83
C ALA A 58 7.82 1.22 -6.69
N ALA A 59 7.95 -0.10 -6.57
CA ALA A 59 7.15 -1.05 -7.35
C ALA A 59 5.65 -1.00 -6.99
N LEU A 60 5.31 -0.80 -5.72
CA LEU A 60 3.92 -0.60 -5.29
C LEU A 60 3.34 0.74 -5.80
N ALA A 61 4.15 1.79 -5.88
CA ALA A 61 3.74 3.07 -6.45
C ALA A 61 3.45 2.92 -7.95
N GLU A 62 4.38 2.32 -8.69
CA GLU A 62 4.22 2.04 -10.12
C GLU A 62 2.97 1.21 -10.38
N ARG A 63 2.77 0.13 -9.62
CA ARG A 63 1.57 -0.69 -9.70
C ARG A 63 0.30 0.13 -9.45
N THR A 64 0.30 1.00 -8.45
CA THR A 64 -0.85 1.86 -8.11
C THR A 64 -1.19 2.81 -9.25
N MET A 65 -0.18 3.38 -9.89
CA MET A 65 -0.31 4.32 -11.01
C MET A 65 -0.63 3.64 -12.35
N HIS A 66 -0.54 2.32 -12.43
CA HIS A 66 -0.78 1.57 -13.67
C HIS A 66 -2.26 1.64 -14.11
N GLN A 67 -2.51 2.17 -15.31
CA GLN A 67 -3.77 2.14 -16.08
C GLN A 67 -5.06 1.97 -15.27
N GLY A 68 -5.50 3.06 -14.63
CA GLY A 68 -6.80 3.10 -13.94
C GLY A 68 -6.89 2.23 -12.68
N PHE A 69 -5.83 1.54 -12.28
CA PHE A 69 -5.86 0.64 -11.13
C PHE A 69 -6.19 1.37 -9.82
N LEU A 70 -5.73 2.61 -9.64
CA LEU A 70 -6.11 3.47 -8.51
C LEU A 70 -7.64 3.64 -8.36
N SER A 71 -8.40 3.61 -9.46
CA SER A 71 -9.87 3.70 -9.39
C SER A 71 -10.53 2.50 -8.68
N THR A 72 -9.80 1.39 -8.52
CA THR A 72 -10.25 0.19 -7.79
C THR A 72 -9.97 0.26 -6.28
N PHE A 73 -9.31 1.33 -5.82
CA PHE A 73 -9.07 1.53 -4.40
C PHE A 73 -10.31 2.11 -3.75
N ASN A 74 -10.70 1.51 -2.62
CA ASN A 74 -11.66 2.09 -1.69
C ASN A 74 -10.96 3.08 -0.74
N ALA A 75 -11.73 3.82 0.06
CA ALA A 75 -11.21 4.82 0.98
C ALA A 75 -10.13 4.27 1.93
N GLN A 76 -10.36 3.10 2.51
CA GLN A 76 -9.39 2.46 3.41
C GLN A 76 -8.08 2.10 2.69
N ALA A 77 -8.14 1.60 1.47
CA ALA A 77 -6.93 1.25 0.71
C ALA A 77 -6.13 2.52 0.34
N VAL A 78 -6.81 3.62 -0.01
CA VAL A 78 -6.17 4.93 -0.25
C VAL A 78 -5.48 5.42 1.03
N ALA A 79 -6.20 5.43 2.16
CA ALA A 79 -5.68 5.88 3.44
C ALA A 79 -4.48 5.03 3.90
N ASN A 80 -4.59 3.71 3.84
CA ASN A 80 -3.51 2.79 4.22
C ASN A 80 -2.25 3.00 3.37
N LEU A 81 -2.42 3.24 2.06
CA LEU A 81 -1.28 3.48 1.17
C LEU A 81 -0.63 4.83 1.49
N ALA A 82 -1.41 5.91 1.62
CA ALA A 82 -0.89 7.23 1.98
C ALA A 82 -0.15 7.20 3.33
N TRP A 83 -0.75 6.57 4.35
CA TRP A 83 -0.16 6.40 5.67
C TRP A 83 1.14 5.60 5.63
N ALA A 84 1.19 4.50 4.86
CA ALA A 84 2.39 3.67 4.77
C ALA A 84 3.60 4.46 4.23
N TYR A 85 3.42 5.26 3.18
CA TYR A 85 4.50 6.08 2.62
C TYR A 85 4.92 7.19 3.58
N ALA A 86 3.97 7.84 4.24
CA ALA A 86 4.26 8.84 5.27
C ALA A 86 5.06 8.23 6.44
N ARG A 87 4.64 7.05 6.92
CA ARG A 87 5.29 6.33 8.03
C ARG A 87 6.71 5.87 7.68
N CYS A 88 6.95 5.46 6.44
CA CYS A 88 8.29 5.12 5.94
C CYS A 88 9.16 6.36 5.64
N GLY A 89 8.60 7.57 5.73
CA GLY A 89 9.31 8.80 5.37
C GLY A 89 9.70 8.85 3.89
N VAL A 90 8.86 8.28 3.01
CA VAL A 90 9.07 8.26 1.57
C VAL A 90 8.06 9.18 0.90
N VAL A 91 8.56 10.22 0.24
CA VAL A 91 7.74 11.13 -0.55
C VAL A 91 7.79 10.70 -2.00
N HIS A 92 6.71 10.08 -2.48
CA HIS A 92 6.51 9.81 -3.90
C HIS A 92 5.46 10.79 -4.44
N GLU A 93 5.93 11.95 -4.92
CA GLU A 93 5.07 13.11 -5.25
C GLU A 93 3.90 12.76 -6.17
N ALA A 94 4.16 12.05 -7.28
CA ALA A 94 3.12 11.66 -8.23
C ALA A 94 2.05 10.73 -7.63
N LEU A 95 2.45 9.84 -6.72
CA LEU A 95 1.53 8.94 -6.03
C LEU A 95 0.69 9.74 -5.04
N MET A 96 1.32 10.59 -4.23
CA MET A 96 0.60 11.42 -3.25
C MET A 96 -0.40 12.35 -3.92
N ALA A 97 -0.02 12.96 -5.04
CA ALA A 97 -0.94 13.77 -5.84
C ALA A 97 -2.13 12.96 -6.37
N ALA A 98 -1.89 11.76 -6.90
CA ALA A 98 -2.96 10.88 -7.40
C ALA A 98 -3.89 10.40 -6.28
N LEU A 99 -3.36 10.07 -5.09
CA LEU A 99 -4.18 9.70 -3.93
C LEU A 99 -5.03 10.88 -3.43
N ALA A 100 -4.48 12.10 -3.45
CA ALA A 100 -5.21 13.31 -3.12
C ALA A 100 -6.35 13.56 -4.13
N GLU A 101 -6.07 13.47 -5.43
CA GLU A 101 -7.08 13.62 -6.48
C GLU A 101 -8.19 12.58 -6.33
N ARG A 102 -7.82 11.31 -6.08
CA ARG A 102 -8.79 10.23 -5.82
C ARG A 102 -9.66 10.54 -4.62
N THR A 103 -9.08 11.08 -3.54
CA THR A 103 -9.80 11.45 -2.32
C THR A 103 -10.83 12.55 -2.57
N LEU A 104 -10.52 13.50 -3.45
CA LEU A 104 -11.38 14.63 -3.79
C LEU A 104 -12.52 14.28 -4.77
N GLN A 105 -12.54 13.06 -5.34
CA GLN A 105 -13.62 12.65 -6.23
C GLN A 105 -14.98 12.65 -5.51
N VAL A 106 -15.99 13.19 -6.19
CA VAL A 106 -17.35 13.32 -5.65
C VAL A 106 -17.88 11.95 -5.22
N GLY A 107 -18.42 11.87 -4.00
CA GLY A 107 -18.96 10.64 -3.42
C GLY A 107 -17.90 9.69 -2.84
N PHE A 108 -16.62 9.85 -3.17
CA PHE A 108 -15.55 9.02 -2.61
C PHE A 108 -15.18 9.46 -1.19
N LEU A 109 -15.06 10.77 -0.96
CA LEU A 109 -14.77 11.32 0.38
C LEU A 109 -15.81 10.89 1.43
N SER A 110 -17.09 10.78 1.06
CA SER A 110 -18.15 10.29 1.94
C SER A 110 -18.06 8.81 2.29
N THR A 111 -17.20 8.03 1.61
CA THR A 111 -16.94 6.61 1.94
C THR A 111 -15.84 6.43 2.97
N PHE A 112 -15.17 7.50 3.37
CA PHE A 112 -14.17 7.45 4.44
C PHE A 112 -14.88 7.27 5.79
N ASN A 113 -14.62 6.13 6.42
CA ASN A 113 -15.04 5.85 7.79
C ASN A 113 -13.91 6.17 8.78
N ALA A 114 -14.13 5.94 10.07
CA ALA A 114 -13.13 6.24 11.11
C ALA A 114 -11.76 5.62 10.82
N GLN A 115 -11.70 4.40 10.29
CA GLN A 115 -10.44 3.71 9.95
C GLN A 115 -9.73 4.31 8.73
N ALA A 116 -10.47 4.98 7.83
CA ALA A 116 -9.89 5.63 6.66
C ALA A 116 -9.45 7.09 6.93
N ILE A 117 -9.95 7.72 8.01
CA ILE A 117 -9.66 9.13 8.35
C ILE A 117 -8.60 9.27 9.44
N SER A 118 -8.50 8.31 10.36
CA SER A 118 -7.53 8.32 11.48
C SER A 118 -6.08 8.14 11.02
#